data_AF-A0A7C6J609-F1
#
_entry.id   AF-A0A7C6J609-F1
#
_cell.length_a   1.000
_cell.length_b   1.000
_cell.length_c   1.000
_cell.angle_alpha   90.00
_cell.angle_beta   90.00
_cell.angle_gamma   90.00
#
_symmetry.space_group_name_H-M   'P 1'
#
loop_
_entity.id
_entity.type
_entity.pdbx_description
1 polymer ?
#
loop_
_entity_poly.entity_id
_entity_poly.type
_entity_poly.pdbx_seq_one_letter_code
_entity_poly.pdbx_strand_id
1 'polypeptide(L)'
;MKKALSVLLTVTIIISVMMSSATAKSYLRGDANLDGKVVPADARFILLVCLGMEMFDSEEAYYCCDINGDNLVTIADARLTLRIALSLDPQLYFTIPDETQTANIVTTTAITTTQAAVSGPPTSSEPTTNVSPNDYNPGESFTIPYFNAFAEDMPPIPQPAYDVSPDTFYIITYGYGHGVGMSAYGAMGMDHRGFDYLQILSHYYQGIAFAIDNIPAYITTEYGAQIPTYEFMCRCLQTELGGAINFPEALKAQAVAIYSVLKFYNYTLPNSVTVAYSKSYSSVNSAVKKAVDDTFGLYMTYQGKPIIAVYSAMTAGWTCDEKYVWGTNYDYLTPVKSYDDILVKDFFPSAKYIDVKSYSSEKMYQFIKNYSSSIQLSEDPAEWLQVTGHDACLSSSIGYVYAMRVGDRDITSLAGQKFRNNIMNYRIRSHCFYIVYYDSNCTPHICV
;
A
#
# COMPACT_ATOMS: atom_id res chain seq x y z
N MET A 1 65.11 45.96 -53.12
CA MET A 1 65.56 45.72 -51.73
C MET A 1 64.44 45.06 -50.95
N LYS A 2 64.66 43.80 -50.57
CA LYS A 2 64.07 42.98 -49.48
C LYS A 2 62.52 42.89 -49.42
N LYS A 3 61.87 41.94 -50.10
CA LYS A 3 61.69 40.47 -49.86
C LYS A 3 60.67 40.13 -48.76
N ALA A 4 59.80 39.18 -49.14
CA ALA A 4 58.80 38.41 -48.38
C ALA A 4 57.45 39.14 -48.18
N LEU A 5 56.27 38.57 -48.43
CA LEU A 5 55.83 37.17 -48.45
C LEU A 5 54.41 37.16 -49.09
N SER A 6 54.20 36.59 -50.28
CA SER A 6 53.54 35.30 -50.56
C SER A 6 52.27 34.93 -49.75
N VAL A 7 51.17 34.68 -50.48
CA VAL A 7 50.07 33.73 -50.20
C VAL A 7 49.11 34.06 -49.05
N LEU A 8 47.84 34.35 -49.38
CA LEU A 8 46.64 33.81 -48.70
C LEU A 8 45.37 34.21 -49.47
N LEU A 9 44.98 33.44 -50.49
CA LEU A 9 43.75 32.66 -50.53
C LEU A 9 43.06 32.40 -49.17
N THR A 10 42.40 33.39 -48.55
CA THR A 10 41.28 33.18 -47.59
C THR A 10 40.64 34.52 -47.22
N VAL A 11 39.32 34.66 -47.48
CA VAL A 11 38.28 35.33 -46.65
C VAL A 11 38.51 36.84 -46.40
N THR A 12 37.57 37.75 -46.69
CA THR A 12 36.55 38.19 -45.72
C THR A 12 35.62 39.29 -46.31
N ILE A 13 34.31 38.97 -46.45
CA ILE A 13 33.09 39.80 -46.15
C ILE A 13 32.77 40.96 -47.12
N ILE A 14 31.57 41.04 -47.74
CA ILE A 14 30.27 41.45 -47.16
C ILE A 14 29.08 40.61 -47.69
N ILE A 15 28.54 39.80 -46.77
CA ILE A 15 27.12 39.66 -46.38
C ILE A 15 26.05 39.65 -47.50
N SER A 16 25.64 38.44 -47.90
CA SER A 16 24.24 38.09 -48.12
C SER A 16 24.05 36.61 -47.88
N VAL A 17 24.26 36.19 -46.63
CA VAL A 17 23.64 34.97 -46.13
C VAL A 17 22.32 35.43 -45.52
N MET A 18 21.22 35.18 -46.22
CA MET A 18 19.92 35.11 -45.58
C MET A 18 19.98 33.94 -44.59
N MET A 19 20.37 34.23 -43.36
CA MET A 19 20.02 33.37 -42.24
C MET A 19 18.52 33.55 -42.04
N SER A 20 17.73 32.63 -42.59
CA SER A 20 16.45 32.31 -41.98
C SER A 20 16.77 31.76 -40.60
N SER A 21 16.67 32.59 -39.58
CA SER A 21 16.62 32.11 -38.21
C SER A 21 15.37 31.24 -38.11
N ALA A 22 15.53 29.91 -38.18
CA ALA A 22 14.53 29.00 -37.67
C ALA A 22 14.41 29.35 -36.18
N THR A 23 13.33 30.05 -35.84
CA THR A 23 12.99 30.30 -34.45
C THR A 23 12.64 28.94 -33.87
N ALA A 24 13.45 28.45 -32.93
CA ALA A 24 13.14 27.23 -32.21
C ALA A 24 11.73 27.36 -31.61
N LYS A 25 10.78 26.56 -32.08
CA LYS A 25 9.43 26.54 -31.53
C LYS A 25 9.52 25.96 -30.11
N SER A 26 9.10 26.75 -29.14
CA SER A 26 8.95 26.33 -27.74
C SER A 26 7.54 25.78 -27.53
N TYR A 27 7.42 24.63 -26.87
CA TYR A 27 6.14 24.01 -26.56
C TYR A 27 5.87 24.05 -25.05
N LEU A 28 4.58 24.08 -24.70
CA LEU A 28 4.14 23.99 -23.31
C LEU A 28 4.07 22.53 -22.87
N ARG A 29 4.69 22.22 -21.74
CA ARG A 29 4.68 20.88 -21.16
C ARG A 29 3.29 20.58 -20.61
N GLY A 30 2.65 19.54 -21.15
CA GLY A 30 1.28 19.15 -20.85
C GLY A 30 0.20 19.84 -21.68
N ASP A 31 0.56 20.65 -22.68
CA ASP A 31 -0.41 21.20 -23.64
C ASP A 31 -0.72 20.13 -24.68
N ALA A 32 -1.80 19.37 -24.44
CA ALA A 32 -2.09 18.16 -25.19
C ALA A 32 -2.75 18.45 -26.55
N ASN A 33 -3.42 19.60 -26.66
CA ASN A 33 -4.10 20.05 -27.87
C ASN A 33 -3.34 21.17 -28.61
N LEU A 34 -2.16 21.57 -28.12
CA LEU A 34 -1.29 22.61 -28.67
C LEU A 34 -1.97 23.99 -28.76
N ASP A 35 -2.90 24.29 -27.85
CA ASP A 35 -3.65 25.55 -27.85
C ASP A 35 -2.92 26.70 -27.13
N GLY A 36 -1.73 26.42 -26.60
CA GLY A 36 -0.91 27.37 -25.86
C GLY A 36 -1.34 27.53 -24.40
N LYS A 37 -2.12 26.60 -23.85
CA LYS A 37 -2.52 26.55 -22.44
C LYS A 37 -2.35 25.13 -21.91
N VAL A 38 -2.13 25.04 -20.61
CA VAL A 38 -2.14 23.77 -19.89
C VAL A 38 -3.27 23.84 -18.89
N VAL A 39 -4.35 23.11 -19.16
CA VAL A 39 -5.60 23.11 -18.38
C VAL A 39 -6.01 21.67 -18.05
N PRO A 40 -6.97 21.45 -17.14
CA PRO A 40 -7.41 20.09 -16.82
C PRO A 40 -7.94 19.29 -18.03
N ALA A 41 -8.38 19.97 -19.08
CA ALA A 41 -8.80 19.32 -20.32
C ALA A 41 -7.65 18.57 -21.02
N ASP A 42 -6.41 19.05 -20.90
CA ASP A 42 -5.24 18.39 -21.46
C ASP A 42 -4.91 17.08 -20.73
N ALA A 43 -5.01 17.11 -19.39
CA ALA A 43 -4.89 15.91 -18.57
C ALA A 43 -5.95 14.86 -18.94
N ARG A 44 -7.19 15.30 -19.17
CA ARG A 44 -8.26 14.42 -19.66
C ARG A 44 -7.96 13.85 -21.04
N PHE A 45 -7.44 14.65 -21.96
CA PHE A 45 -7.08 14.18 -23.29
C PHE A 45 -6.05 13.05 -23.20
N ILE A 46 -5.01 13.23 -22.37
CA ILE A 46 -3.99 12.19 -22.12
C ILE A 46 -4.63 10.91 -21.59
N LEU A 47 -5.57 11.00 -20.62
CA LEU A 47 -6.30 9.82 -20.14
C LEU A 47 -7.09 9.11 -21.24
N LEU A 48 -7.74 9.86 -22.12
CA LEU A 48 -8.49 9.28 -23.25
C LEU A 48 -7.56 8.58 -24.25
N VAL A 49 -6.36 9.14 -24.50
CA VAL A 49 -5.34 8.48 -25.31
C VAL A 49 -4.86 7.18 -24.65
N CYS A 50 -4.60 7.18 -23.33
CA CYS A 50 -4.21 5.97 -22.61
C CYS A 50 -5.29 4.87 -22.65
N LEU A 51 -6.56 5.26 -22.72
CA LEU A 51 -7.70 4.36 -22.86
C LEU A 51 -7.96 3.92 -24.31
N GLY A 52 -7.18 4.40 -25.28
CA GLY A 52 -7.36 4.13 -26.71
C GLY A 52 -8.63 4.77 -27.31
N MET A 53 -9.18 5.78 -26.63
CA MET A 53 -10.39 6.49 -27.03
C MET A 53 -10.09 7.73 -27.90
N GLU A 54 -8.87 8.24 -27.81
CA GLU A 54 -8.34 9.36 -28.61
C GLU A 54 -6.94 9.01 -29.11
N MET A 55 -6.43 9.79 -30.07
CA MET A 55 -5.06 9.69 -30.55
C MET A 55 -4.43 11.08 -30.64
N PHE A 56 -3.11 11.15 -30.55
CA PHE A 56 -2.39 12.38 -30.82
C PHE A 56 -2.48 12.78 -32.29
N ASP A 57 -2.79 14.04 -32.54
CA ASP A 57 -2.86 14.61 -33.89
C ASP A 57 -1.46 14.92 -34.47
N SER A 58 -0.41 14.93 -33.63
CA SER A 58 0.98 15.15 -34.07
C SER A 58 2.03 14.58 -33.09
N GLU A 59 3.27 14.44 -33.56
CA GLU A 59 4.40 14.03 -32.71
C GLU A 59 4.71 15.09 -31.63
N GLU A 60 4.52 16.37 -31.92
CA GLU A 60 4.70 17.44 -30.94
C GLU A 60 3.69 17.33 -29.79
N ALA A 61 2.43 16.98 -30.08
CA ALA A 61 1.43 16.74 -29.04
C ALA A 61 1.82 15.54 -28.15
N TYR A 62 2.36 14.46 -28.74
CA TYR A 62 2.92 13.33 -27.98
C TYR A 62 4.03 13.78 -27.04
N TYR A 63 5.01 14.54 -27.55
CA TYR A 63 6.12 15.04 -26.73
C TYR A 63 5.68 16.02 -25.64
N CYS A 64 4.64 16.82 -25.88
CA CYS A 64 4.05 17.67 -24.85
C CYS A 64 3.39 16.84 -23.73
N CYS A 65 2.88 15.66 -24.08
CA CYS A 65 2.16 14.77 -23.18
C CYS A 65 3.05 13.73 -22.48
N ASP A 66 4.28 13.47 -22.95
CA ASP A 66 5.29 12.72 -22.20
C ASP A 66 6.00 13.67 -21.21
N ILE A 67 5.31 13.93 -20.10
CA ILE A 67 5.80 14.90 -19.11
C ILE A 67 6.95 14.31 -18.30
N ASN A 68 6.95 13.02 -18.01
CA ASN A 68 8.02 12.47 -17.19
C ASN A 68 9.30 12.16 -18.01
N GLY A 69 9.21 12.13 -19.35
CA GLY A 69 10.34 11.97 -20.28
C GLY A 69 10.82 10.53 -20.43
N ASP A 70 9.95 9.55 -20.16
CA ASP A 70 10.24 8.12 -20.28
C ASP A 70 9.91 7.55 -21.66
N ASN A 71 9.52 8.40 -22.61
CA ASN A 71 9.01 8.07 -23.94
C ASN A 71 7.70 7.28 -23.92
N LEU A 72 6.93 7.32 -22.83
CA LEU A 72 5.60 6.73 -22.73
C LEU A 72 4.60 7.76 -22.22
N VAL A 73 3.47 7.90 -22.92
CA VAL A 73 2.34 8.68 -22.40
C VAL A 73 1.44 7.77 -21.57
N THR A 74 1.37 8.04 -20.27
CA THR A 74 0.62 7.24 -19.31
C THR A 74 -0.32 8.08 -18.43
N ILE A 75 -1.07 7.40 -17.55
CA ILE A 75 -1.86 8.06 -16.50
C ILE A 75 -0.96 8.93 -15.60
N ALA A 76 0.33 8.58 -15.42
CA ALA A 76 1.26 9.41 -14.67
C ALA A 76 1.45 10.79 -15.31
N ASP A 77 1.49 10.85 -16.63
CA ASP A 77 1.64 12.11 -17.37
C ASP A 77 0.37 12.94 -17.34
N ALA A 78 -0.81 12.32 -17.46
CA ALA A 78 -2.09 13.01 -17.22
C ALA A 78 -2.13 13.67 -15.84
N ARG A 79 -1.60 13.00 -14.81
CA ARG A 79 -1.53 13.54 -13.46
C ARG A 79 -0.53 14.69 -13.33
N LEU A 80 0.62 14.60 -14.01
CA LEU A 80 1.59 15.70 -14.05
C LEU A 80 1.02 16.91 -14.81
N THR A 81 0.31 16.69 -15.91
CA THR A 81 -0.41 17.72 -16.67
C THR A 81 -1.42 18.43 -15.78
N LEU A 82 -2.18 17.67 -14.98
CA LEU A 82 -3.14 18.25 -14.04
C LEU A 82 -2.44 19.09 -12.95
N ARG A 83 -1.28 18.66 -12.45
CA ARG A 83 -0.48 19.45 -11.48
C ARG A 83 0.05 20.75 -12.10
N ILE A 84 0.48 20.73 -13.35
CA ILE A 84 0.89 21.94 -14.09
C ILE A 84 -0.31 22.86 -14.31
N ALA A 85 -1.45 22.32 -14.77
CA ALA A 85 -2.68 23.06 -14.99
C ALA A 85 -3.21 23.77 -13.73
N LEU A 86 -3.01 23.14 -12.57
CA LEU A 86 -3.39 23.67 -11.27
C LEU A 86 -2.30 24.55 -10.61
N SER A 87 -1.21 24.86 -11.34
CA SER A 87 -0.07 25.66 -10.85
C SER A 87 0.61 25.06 -9.61
N LEU A 88 0.52 23.75 -9.41
CA LEU A 88 1.13 23.04 -8.27
C LEU A 88 2.61 22.68 -8.51
N ASP A 89 3.04 22.61 -9.77
CA ASP A 89 4.42 22.26 -10.15
C ASP A 89 4.81 22.97 -11.48
N PRO A 90 5.08 24.29 -11.44
CA PRO A 90 5.23 25.07 -12.66
C PRO A 90 6.63 24.89 -13.28
N GLN A 91 6.79 23.86 -14.12
CA GLN A 91 7.83 23.81 -15.14
C GLN A 91 7.17 23.69 -16.51
N LEU A 92 7.05 24.83 -17.20
CA LEU A 92 6.09 25.00 -18.29
C LEU A 92 6.65 24.79 -19.70
N TYR A 93 7.96 24.94 -19.94
CA TYR A 93 8.49 25.04 -21.31
C TYR A 93 9.60 24.04 -21.60
N PHE A 94 9.58 23.48 -22.81
CA PHE A 94 10.65 22.67 -23.36
C PHE A 94 10.82 22.90 -24.88
N THR A 95 11.97 22.48 -25.41
CA THR A 95 12.29 22.51 -26.84
C THR A 95 12.44 21.08 -27.36
N ILE A 96 11.77 20.76 -28.47
CA ILE A 96 11.91 19.46 -29.14
C ILE A 96 13.27 19.41 -29.88
N PRO A 97 14.06 18.33 -29.76
CA PRO A 97 15.31 18.17 -30.51
C PRO A 97 15.07 18.10 -32.03
N ASP A 98 15.92 18.78 -32.82
CA ASP A 98 15.81 18.81 -34.29
C ASP A 98 15.79 17.40 -34.92
N GLU A 99 14.82 17.20 -35.81
CA GLU A 99 14.46 16.03 -36.62
C GLU A 99 15.58 15.01 -36.90
N THR A 100 15.84 14.07 -35.99
CA THR A 100 16.62 12.84 -36.32
C THR A 100 16.25 11.58 -35.53
N GLN A 101 15.23 11.62 -34.66
CA GLN A 101 14.69 10.40 -34.05
C GLN A 101 13.20 10.32 -34.38
N THR A 102 12.88 9.52 -35.39
CA THR A 102 11.53 8.99 -35.56
C THR A 102 11.19 8.22 -34.29
N ALA A 103 10.35 8.82 -33.44
CA ALA A 103 9.73 8.09 -32.34
C ALA A 103 8.89 6.98 -32.99
N ASN A 104 9.21 5.72 -32.69
CA ASN A 104 8.32 4.64 -33.06
C ASN A 104 7.02 4.86 -32.29
N ILE A 105 6.01 5.40 -32.98
CA ILE A 105 4.64 5.52 -32.49
C ILE A 105 4.14 4.09 -32.28
N VAL A 106 4.37 3.53 -31.10
CA VAL A 106 3.71 2.32 -30.64
C VAL A 106 2.37 2.76 -30.08
N THR A 107 1.42 3.01 -30.98
CA THR A 107 0.01 2.93 -30.61
C THR A 107 -0.24 1.48 -30.25
N THR A 108 -0.53 1.20 -28.97
CA THR A 108 -0.89 -0.13 -28.46
C THR A 108 -2.21 -0.56 -29.10
N THR A 109 -2.14 -0.97 -30.36
CA THR A 109 -3.27 -1.51 -31.11
C THR A 109 -3.40 -2.96 -30.72
N ALA A 110 -4.55 -3.30 -30.12
CA ALA A 110 -5.12 -4.62 -29.97
C ALA A 110 -4.17 -5.73 -29.47
N ILE A 111 -4.43 -6.19 -28.25
CA ILE A 111 -4.00 -7.50 -27.75
C ILE A 111 -4.47 -8.55 -28.77
N THR A 112 -3.56 -8.92 -29.67
CA THR A 112 -3.77 -10.04 -30.58
C THR A 112 -3.48 -11.29 -29.77
N THR A 113 -4.52 -12.00 -29.40
CA THR A 113 -4.46 -13.33 -28.79
C THR A 113 -3.69 -14.28 -29.70
N THR A 114 -2.42 -14.50 -29.40
CA THR A 114 -1.75 -15.76 -29.68
C THR A 114 -1.56 -16.50 -28.36
N GLN A 115 -2.36 -17.55 -28.19
CA GLN A 115 -2.28 -18.49 -27.09
C GLN A 115 -0.87 -19.08 -26.99
N ALA A 116 -0.16 -18.73 -25.92
CA ALA A 116 0.79 -19.60 -25.27
C ALA A 116 0.41 -19.60 -23.79
N ALA A 117 0.03 -20.78 -23.29
CA ALA A 117 -0.56 -20.97 -21.97
C ALA A 117 0.40 -20.56 -20.84
N VAL A 118 0.07 -19.50 -20.11
CA VAL A 118 0.48 -19.29 -18.71
C VAL A 118 -0.71 -18.68 -17.96
N SER A 119 -1.07 -19.31 -16.85
CA SER A 119 -2.21 -19.03 -15.97
C SER A 119 -2.20 -17.62 -15.36
N GLY A 120 -3.26 -16.85 -15.60
CA GLY A 120 -3.61 -15.56 -14.97
C GLY A 120 -5.14 -15.44 -14.83
N PRO A 121 -5.66 -14.48 -14.03
CA PRO A 121 -7.05 -14.50 -13.54
C PRO A 121 -8.10 -14.22 -14.65
N PRO A 122 -9.37 -14.63 -14.45
CA PRO A 122 -10.35 -14.73 -15.51
C PRO A 122 -10.89 -13.37 -15.93
N THR A 123 -11.04 -13.19 -17.24
CA THR A 123 -11.87 -12.18 -17.85
C THR A 123 -13.35 -12.55 -17.68
N SER A 124 -14.15 -11.63 -17.15
CA SER A 124 -15.60 -11.64 -17.36
C SER A 124 -16.10 -10.23 -17.69
N SER A 125 -16.49 -10.07 -18.95
CA SER A 125 -17.47 -9.12 -19.50
C SER A 125 -18.78 -9.18 -18.69
N GLU A 126 -19.58 -8.14 -18.45
CA GLU A 126 -19.91 -6.92 -19.20
C GLU A 126 -20.74 -5.97 -18.28
N PRO A 127 -21.37 -4.86 -18.76
CA PRO A 127 -21.07 -3.46 -18.43
C PRO A 127 -21.97 -2.84 -17.34
N THR A 128 -21.55 -1.72 -16.70
CA THR A 128 -22.45 -0.57 -16.41
C THR A 128 -21.72 0.70 -15.95
N THR A 129 -22.12 1.81 -16.61
CA THR A 129 -22.03 3.25 -16.28
C THR A 129 -20.65 3.94 -16.24
N ASN A 130 -20.33 4.57 -17.37
CA ASN A 130 -19.34 5.64 -17.52
C ASN A 130 -19.64 6.81 -16.56
N VAL A 131 -18.68 7.14 -15.70
CA VAL A 131 -18.60 8.45 -15.03
C VAL A 131 -17.35 9.15 -15.54
N SER A 132 -17.51 10.40 -16.00
CA SER A 132 -16.45 11.23 -16.56
C SER A 132 -15.65 11.95 -15.45
N PRO A 133 -14.32 12.05 -15.50
CA PRO A 133 -13.51 12.74 -14.48
C PRO A 133 -13.60 14.27 -14.47
N ASN A 134 -14.45 14.90 -15.31
CA ASN A 134 -14.46 16.34 -15.53
C ASN A 134 -15.47 17.15 -14.68
N ASP A 135 -16.16 16.52 -13.73
CA ASP A 135 -17.19 17.21 -12.93
C ASP A 135 -16.80 17.50 -11.46
N TYR A 136 -15.57 17.21 -11.02
CA TYR A 136 -15.24 17.17 -9.58
C TYR A 136 -14.98 18.54 -8.92
N ASN A 137 -15.90 18.96 -8.04
CA ASN A 137 -15.64 19.96 -7.00
C ASN A 137 -14.80 19.36 -5.83
N PRO A 138 -14.01 20.18 -5.10
CA PRO A 138 -13.37 19.75 -3.86
C PRO A 138 -14.42 19.22 -2.88
N GLY A 139 -14.38 17.91 -2.57
CA GLY A 139 -15.36 17.23 -1.72
C GLY A 139 -16.27 16.23 -2.45
N GLU A 140 -16.18 16.10 -3.77
CA GLU A 140 -16.83 15.00 -4.48
C GLU A 140 -16.04 13.69 -4.30
N SER A 141 -16.76 12.59 -4.03
CA SER A 141 -16.22 11.24 -3.83
C SER A 141 -16.50 10.38 -5.07
N PHE A 142 -15.47 9.78 -5.65
CA PHE A 142 -15.66 8.83 -6.76
C PHE A 142 -15.56 7.39 -6.26
N THR A 143 -16.53 6.58 -6.66
CA THR A 143 -16.53 5.15 -6.33
C THR A 143 -15.79 4.39 -7.41
N ILE A 144 -14.68 3.76 -7.05
CA ILE A 144 -14.08 2.72 -7.90
C ILE A 144 -14.88 1.44 -7.64
N PRO A 145 -15.43 0.78 -8.68
CA PRO A 145 -16.17 -0.45 -8.50
C PRO A 145 -15.31 -1.49 -7.78
N TYR A 146 -15.93 -2.21 -6.86
CA TYR A 146 -15.30 -3.26 -6.06
C TYR A 146 -14.59 -4.27 -6.97
N PHE A 147 -13.28 -4.38 -6.81
CA PHE A 147 -12.46 -5.35 -7.52
C PHE A 147 -12.28 -6.58 -6.63
N ASN A 148 -12.97 -7.67 -6.97
CA ASN A 148 -12.79 -8.93 -6.26
C ASN A 148 -11.53 -9.62 -6.78
N ALA A 149 -10.37 -9.25 -6.22
CA ALA A 149 -9.05 -9.66 -6.72
C ALA A 149 -8.77 -11.17 -6.66
N PHE A 150 -9.66 -11.98 -6.05
CA PHE A 150 -9.33 -13.36 -5.72
C PHE A 150 -10.53 -14.30 -5.86
N ALA A 151 -10.70 -14.87 -7.06
CA ALA A 151 -11.50 -16.08 -7.26
C ALA A 151 -10.75 -17.37 -6.90
N GLU A 152 -9.46 -17.27 -6.53
CA GLU A 152 -8.61 -18.43 -6.26
C GLU A 152 -8.79 -18.95 -4.82
N ASP A 153 -8.61 -20.27 -4.69
CA ASP A 153 -8.60 -20.95 -3.40
C ASP A 153 -7.36 -20.51 -2.59
N MET A 154 -7.51 -20.46 -1.26
CA MET A 154 -6.38 -20.18 -0.38
C MET A 154 -5.33 -21.28 -0.52
N PRO A 155 -4.03 -20.93 -0.54
CA PRO A 155 -2.98 -21.92 -0.65
C PRO A 155 -2.96 -22.76 0.64
N PRO A 156 -2.43 -23.99 0.58
CA PRO A 156 -2.33 -24.84 1.75
C PRO A 156 -1.58 -24.14 2.88
N ILE A 157 -2.14 -24.18 4.09
CA ILE A 157 -1.51 -23.56 5.25
C ILE A 157 -0.24 -24.34 5.59
N PRO A 158 0.93 -23.68 5.60
CA PRO A 158 2.18 -24.34 5.97
C PRO A 158 2.09 -24.90 7.39
N GLN A 159 2.68 -26.07 7.60
CA GLN A 159 2.72 -26.70 8.91
C GLN A 159 3.92 -26.20 9.70
N PRO A 160 3.78 -25.95 11.01
CA PRO A 160 4.91 -25.58 11.85
C PRO A 160 5.86 -26.76 12.02
N ALA A 161 7.16 -26.47 12.13
CA ALA A 161 8.19 -27.44 12.48
C ALA A 161 8.95 -26.94 13.71
N TYR A 162 9.05 -27.79 14.74
CA TYR A 162 9.76 -27.49 15.99
C TYR A 162 10.09 -28.78 16.74
N ASP A 163 11.16 -28.75 17.52
CA ASP A 163 11.53 -29.85 18.39
C ASP A 163 10.70 -29.83 19.68
N VAL A 164 10.14 -30.99 20.02
CA VAL A 164 9.29 -31.18 21.19
C VAL A 164 10.14 -31.41 22.45
N SER A 165 9.76 -30.74 23.53
CA SER A 165 10.34 -30.88 24.87
C SER A 165 9.22 -31.18 25.88
N PRO A 166 9.50 -32.01 26.90
CA PRO A 166 8.52 -32.29 27.94
C PRO A 166 8.20 -31.03 28.77
N ASP A 167 7.04 -31.03 29.42
CA ASP A 167 6.56 -29.96 30.29
C ASP A 167 6.64 -28.56 29.67
N THR A 168 6.29 -28.47 28.39
CA THR A 168 6.49 -27.27 27.58
C THR A 168 5.23 -26.89 26.80
N PHE A 169 4.83 -25.62 26.92
CA PHE A 169 3.82 -24.99 26.08
C PHE A 169 4.46 -24.49 24.78
N TYR A 170 3.82 -24.80 23.67
CA TYR A 170 4.11 -24.27 22.35
C TYR A 170 2.94 -23.40 21.91
N ILE A 171 3.25 -22.15 21.55
CA ILE A 171 2.29 -21.21 20.98
C ILE A 171 2.68 -21.01 19.53
N ILE A 172 1.84 -21.53 18.62
CA ILE A 172 2.05 -21.46 17.18
C ILE A 172 1.21 -20.31 16.66
N THR A 173 1.88 -19.27 16.19
CA THR A 173 1.26 -18.01 15.75
C THR A 173 1.39 -17.85 14.24
N TYR A 174 0.31 -17.38 13.60
CA TYR A 174 0.25 -17.08 12.17
C TYR A 174 0.10 -15.57 11.93
N GLY A 175 0.81 -15.05 10.93
CA GLY A 175 0.85 -13.63 10.62
C GLY A 175 1.54 -12.79 11.69
N TYR A 176 1.43 -11.47 11.57
CA TYR A 176 2.07 -10.50 12.45
C TYR A 176 1.25 -9.23 12.58
N GLY A 177 0.75 -8.96 13.78
CA GLY A 177 -0.05 -7.79 14.10
C GLY A 177 -1.49 -8.15 14.46
N HIS A 178 -2.38 -7.18 14.31
CA HIS A 178 -3.81 -7.39 14.58
C HIS A 178 -4.58 -7.94 13.38
N GLY A 179 -4.03 -7.92 12.16
CA GLY A 179 -4.66 -8.55 11.01
C GLY A 179 -5.93 -7.87 10.48
N VAL A 180 -6.33 -6.72 11.02
CA VAL A 180 -7.51 -5.96 10.54
C VAL A 180 -7.06 -4.99 9.45
N GLY A 181 -7.88 -4.86 8.40
CA GLY A 181 -7.61 -3.95 7.29
C GLY A 181 -6.40 -4.39 6.46
N MET A 182 -5.65 -3.43 5.93
CA MET A 182 -4.61 -3.75 4.95
C MET A 182 -3.41 -4.50 5.57
N SER A 183 -3.01 -5.61 4.92
CA SER A 183 -1.74 -6.29 5.19
C SER A 183 -0.61 -5.58 4.45
N ALA A 184 0.46 -5.19 5.13
CA ALA A 184 1.62 -4.58 4.49
C ALA A 184 2.35 -5.60 3.58
N TYR A 185 2.56 -6.83 4.05
CA TYR A 185 3.13 -7.91 3.23
C TYR A 185 2.18 -8.37 2.13
N GLY A 186 0.88 -8.45 2.41
CA GLY A 186 -0.11 -8.78 1.39
C GLY A 186 -0.19 -7.72 0.30
N ALA A 187 -0.13 -6.43 0.64
CA ALA A 187 -0.06 -5.33 -0.34
C ALA A 187 1.20 -5.43 -1.23
N MET A 188 2.36 -5.75 -0.66
CA MET A 188 3.59 -5.98 -1.45
C MET A 188 3.48 -7.19 -2.37
N GLY A 189 2.81 -8.26 -1.96
CA GLY A 189 2.57 -9.41 -2.83
C GLY A 189 1.57 -9.12 -3.96
N MET A 190 0.54 -8.32 -3.70
CA MET A 190 -0.35 -7.82 -4.74
C MET A 190 0.40 -6.91 -5.73
N ASP A 191 1.22 -5.99 -5.26
CA ASP A 191 2.10 -5.17 -6.10
C ASP A 191 3.01 -6.06 -6.98
N HIS A 192 3.63 -7.08 -6.39
CA HIS A 192 4.45 -8.04 -7.13
C HIS A 192 3.70 -8.76 -8.26
N ARG A 193 2.38 -8.97 -8.09
CA ARG A 193 1.49 -9.57 -9.09
C ARG A 193 0.88 -8.56 -10.06
N GLY A 194 1.25 -7.29 -9.97
CA GLY A 194 0.87 -6.24 -10.90
C GLY A 194 -0.42 -5.50 -10.55
N PHE A 195 -0.94 -5.64 -9.32
CA PHE A 195 -2.08 -4.84 -8.87
C PHE A 195 -1.63 -3.41 -8.53
N ASP A 196 -2.42 -2.44 -8.97
CA ASP A 196 -2.19 -1.04 -8.61
C ASP A 196 -2.66 -0.74 -7.17
N TYR A 197 -2.23 0.40 -6.63
CA TYR A 197 -2.55 0.79 -5.26
C TYR A 197 -4.05 0.99 -4.99
N LEU A 198 -4.86 1.34 -5.98
CA LEU A 198 -6.31 1.52 -5.83
C LEU A 198 -7.00 0.16 -5.71
N GLN A 199 -6.57 -0.82 -6.51
CA GLN A 199 -7.03 -2.21 -6.45
C GLN A 199 -6.65 -2.85 -5.11
N ILE A 200 -5.41 -2.64 -4.64
CA ILE A 200 -4.94 -3.11 -3.32
C ILE A 200 -5.86 -2.56 -2.23
N LEU A 201 -6.10 -1.25 -2.19
CA LEU A 201 -6.94 -0.64 -1.17
C LEU A 201 -8.40 -1.09 -1.24
N SER A 202 -8.97 -1.18 -2.45
CA SER A 202 -10.36 -1.62 -2.65
C SER A 202 -10.57 -3.09 -2.29
N HIS A 203 -9.51 -3.89 -2.32
CA HIS A 203 -9.52 -5.27 -1.84
C HIS A 203 -9.58 -5.33 -0.31
N TYR A 204 -8.78 -4.53 0.40
CA TYR A 204 -8.74 -4.57 1.88
C TYR A 204 -9.86 -3.80 2.58
N TYR A 205 -10.42 -2.78 1.93
CA TYR A 205 -11.48 -1.94 2.49
C TYR A 205 -12.72 -2.02 1.59
N GLN A 206 -13.81 -2.58 2.11
CA GLN A 206 -15.00 -2.91 1.32
C GLN A 206 -15.92 -1.70 1.12
N GLY A 207 -16.45 -1.54 -0.09
CA GLY A 207 -17.44 -0.51 -0.41
C GLY A 207 -16.93 0.93 -0.29
N ILE A 208 -15.60 1.13 -0.30
CA ILE A 208 -14.99 2.45 -0.22
C ILE A 208 -15.14 3.23 -1.53
N ALA A 209 -14.99 4.53 -1.42
CA ALA A 209 -14.78 5.48 -2.51
C ALA A 209 -13.52 6.30 -2.21
N PHE A 210 -12.93 6.90 -3.24
CA PHE A 210 -11.76 7.76 -3.11
C PHE A 210 -12.15 9.22 -3.25
N ALA A 211 -11.43 10.09 -2.56
CA ALA A 211 -11.62 11.53 -2.60
C ALA A 211 -10.27 12.25 -2.50
N ILE A 212 -10.22 13.47 -3.04
CA ILE A 212 -9.06 14.36 -2.94
C ILE A 212 -9.36 15.46 -1.93
N ASP A 213 -8.44 15.68 -0.99
CA ASP A 213 -8.58 16.70 0.04
C ASP A 213 -7.83 17.99 -0.28
N ASN A 214 -8.24 19.07 0.38
CA ASN A 214 -7.42 20.27 0.52
C ASN A 214 -6.46 20.08 1.70
N ILE A 215 -5.19 19.78 1.39
CA ILE A 215 -4.21 19.34 2.38
C ILE A 215 -3.83 20.50 3.32
N PRO A 216 -4.00 20.36 4.66
CA PRO A 216 -3.49 21.36 5.58
C PRO A 216 -1.96 21.34 5.58
N ALA A 217 -1.35 22.51 5.77
CA ALA A 217 0.10 22.64 5.84
C ALA A 217 0.72 21.82 7.01
N TYR A 218 -0.04 21.64 8.09
CA TYR A 218 0.41 20.97 9.31
C TYR A 218 -0.64 19.99 9.85
N ILE A 219 -0.16 18.92 10.46
CA ILE A 219 -0.93 18.10 11.40
C ILE A 219 -0.64 18.56 12.82
N THR A 220 -1.62 18.36 13.70
CA THR A 220 -1.53 18.64 15.13
C THR A 220 -1.46 17.32 15.89
N THR A 221 -0.40 17.10 16.66
CA THR A 221 -0.37 16.01 17.65
C THR A 221 -1.23 16.36 18.86
N GLU A 222 -1.65 15.37 19.66
CA GLU A 222 -2.46 15.63 20.88
C GLU A 222 -1.84 16.68 21.81
N TYR A 223 -0.52 16.74 21.92
CA TYR A 223 0.20 17.71 22.74
C TYR A 223 0.35 19.10 22.07
N GLY A 224 -0.36 19.36 20.97
CA GLY A 224 -0.38 20.63 20.25
C GLY A 224 0.82 20.87 19.32
N ALA A 225 1.77 19.93 19.21
CA ALA A 225 2.90 20.09 18.30
C ALA A 225 2.42 20.05 16.83
N GLN A 226 2.84 21.06 16.07
CA GLN A 226 2.58 21.18 14.63
C GLN A 226 3.71 20.50 13.85
N ILE A 227 3.37 19.59 12.94
CA ILE A 227 4.33 18.90 12.07
C ILE A 227 3.88 19.10 10.61
N PRO A 228 4.76 19.51 9.67
CA PRO A 228 4.38 19.64 8.27
C PRO A 228 3.76 18.34 7.76
N THR A 229 2.58 18.40 7.16
CA THR A 229 1.81 17.20 6.77
C THR A 229 2.62 16.30 5.84
N TYR A 230 3.31 16.89 4.87
CA TYR A 230 4.19 16.15 3.94
C TYR A 230 5.33 15.42 4.66
N GLU A 231 5.99 16.09 5.61
CA GLU A 231 7.08 15.49 6.40
C GLU A 231 6.57 14.35 7.26
N PHE A 232 5.41 14.53 7.90
CA PHE A 232 4.76 13.50 8.69
C PHE A 232 4.48 12.25 7.86
N MET A 233 3.86 12.43 6.69
CA MET A 233 3.54 11.36 5.74
C MET A 233 4.80 10.59 5.33
N CYS A 234 5.85 11.30 4.89
CA CYS A 234 7.13 10.70 4.50
C CYS A 234 7.76 9.88 5.64
N ARG A 235 7.78 10.41 6.86
CA ARG A 235 8.38 9.74 8.03
C ARG A 235 7.55 8.55 8.50
N CYS A 236 6.23 8.64 8.45
CA CYS A 236 5.35 7.53 8.77
C CYS A 236 5.55 6.39 7.77
N LEU A 237 5.46 6.67 6.47
CA LEU A 237 5.66 5.66 5.42
C LEU A 237 7.07 5.05 5.47
N GLN A 238 8.11 5.85 5.74
CA GLN A 238 9.47 5.36 5.91
C GLN A 238 9.62 4.40 7.09
N THR A 239 8.88 4.62 8.17
CA THR A 239 8.93 3.76 9.36
C THR A 239 8.20 2.44 9.12
N GLU A 240 7.05 2.50 8.43
CA GLU A 240 6.22 1.31 8.14
C GLU A 240 6.83 0.43 7.04
N LEU A 241 7.11 1.02 5.88
CA LEU A 241 7.47 0.31 4.64
C LEU A 241 8.77 0.81 4.02
N GLY A 242 9.66 1.44 4.79
CA GLY A 242 10.93 1.96 4.29
C GLY A 242 11.87 0.95 3.62
N GLY A 243 11.70 -0.34 3.90
CA GLY A 243 12.42 -1.43 3.26
C GLY A 243 11.78 -1.97 1.97
N ALA A 244 10.56 -1.51 1.63
CA ALA A 244 9.75 -2.01 0.52
C ALA A 244 9.93 -1.20 -0.78
N ILE A 245 11.13 -0.68 -1.03
CA ILE A 245 11.39 0.29 -2.11
C ILE A 245 11.14 -0.25 -3.53
N ASN A 246 11.09 -1.58 -3.68
CA ASN A 246 10.80 -2.27 -4.93
C ASN A 246 9.30 -2.54 -5.14
N PHE A 247 8.45 -2.05 -4.24
CA PHE A 247 6.99 -2.23 -4.25
C PHE A 247 6.32 -0.84 -4.26
N PRO A 248 6.37 -0.13 -5.40
CA PRO A 248 5.89 1.25 -5.50
C PRO A 248 4.38 1.37 -5.28
N GLU A 249 3.58 0.39 -5.69
CA GLU A 249 2.12 0.40 -5.52
C GLU A 249 1.73 0.07 -4.07
N ALA A 250 2.47 -0.80 -3.40
CA ALA A 250 2.30 -1.04 -1.97
C ALA A 250 2.67 0.21 -1.14
N LEU A 251 3.75 0.92 -1.52
CA LEU A 251 4.11 2.20 -0.90
C LEU A 251 3.01 3.26 -1.09
N LYS A 252 2.43 3.36 -2.28
CA LYS A 252 1.31 4.27 -2.58
C LYS A 252 0.05 3.88 -1.78
N ALA A 253 -0.27 2.59 -1.70
CA ALA A 253 -1.42 2.10 -0.94
C ALA A 253 -1.27 2.46 0.55
N GLN A 254 -0.09 2.21 1.12
CA GLN A 254 0.23 2.57 2.50
C GLN A 254 0.18 4.09 2.72
N ALA A 255 0.64 4.91 1.77
CA ALA A 255 0.52 6.36 1.84
C ALA A 255 -0.96 6.79 1.92
N VAL A 256 -1.84 6.30 1.04
CA VAL A 256 -3.27 6.63 1.08
C VAL A 256 -3.93 6.15 2.37
N ALA A 257 -3.56 4.98 2.90
CA ALA A 257 -4.07 4.49 4.17
C ALA A 257 -3.67 5.42 5.35
N ILE A 258 -2.39 5.81 5.43
CA ILE A 258 -1.91 6.77 6.44
C ILE A 258 -2.67 8.10 6.31
N TYR A 259 -2.81 8.62 5.10
CA TYR A 259 -3.51 9.89 4.86
C TYR A 259 -5.00 9.80 5.24
N SER A 260 -5.65 8.67 4.96
CA SER A 260 -7.05 8.44 5.34
C SER A 260 -7.25 8.49 6.85
N VAL A 261 -6.31 7.91 7.62
CA VAL A 261 -6.30 8.03 9.09
C VAL A 261 -6.12 9.49 9.53
N LEU A 262 -5.21 10.25 8.92
CA LEU A 262 -5.06 11.68 9.21
C LEU A 262 -6.37 12.44 8.98
N LYS A 263 -7.02 12.20 7.85
CA LYS A 263 -8.28 12.83 7.47
C LYS A 263 -9.43 12.43 8.41
N PHE A 264 -9.51 11.17 8.82
CA PHE A 264 -10.49 10.68 9.79
C PHE A 264 -10.45 11.46 11.11
N TYR A 265 -9.25 11.77 11.59
CA TYR A 265 -9.04 12.56 12.80
C TYR A 265 -8.97 14.08 12.54
N ASN A 266 -9.34 14.53 11.34
CA ASN A 266 -9.27 15.92 10.92
C ASN A 266 -7.90 16.56 11.24
N TYR A 267 -6.83 15.82 10.96
CA TYR A 267 -5.43 16.21 11.16
C TYR A 267 -5.03 16.52 12.60
N THR A 268 -5.86 16.14 13.57
CA THR A 268 -5.56 16.25 15.01
C THR A 268 -5.48 14.85 15.61
N LEU A 269 -4.27 14.30 15.67
CA LEU A 269 -4.06 12.90 16.05
C LEU A 269 -4.08 12.71 17.58
N PRO A 270 -4.93 11.81 18.11
CA PRO A 270 -4.87 11.44 19.52
C PRO A 270 -3.69 10.49 19.79
N ASN A 271 -3.21 10.47 21.04
CA ASN A 271 -2.13 9.62 21.55
C ASN A 271 -2.43 8.13 21.43
N SER A 272 -3.72 7.75 21.42
CA SER A 272 -4.16 6.38 21.24
C SER A 272 -3.99 5.86 19.81
N VAL A 273 -3.76 6.75 18.83
CA VAL A 273 -3.53 6.38 17.43
C VAL A 273 -2.04 6.21 17.20
N THR A 274 -1.63 4.95 17.03
CA THR A 274 -0.26 4.62 16.67
C THR A 274 -0.15 4.56 15.15
N VAL A 275 0.01 5.71 14.51
CA VAL A 275 0.69 5.76 13.21
C VAL A 275 2.19 5.75 13.50
N ALA A 276 2.99 4.91 12.83
CA ALA A 276 4.40 4.74 13.16
C ALA A 276 5.23 5.97 12.74
N TYR A 277 5.10 7.07 13.47
CA TYR A 277 5.89 8.26 13.25
C TYR A 277 7.19 8.21 14.07
N SER A 278 8.32 8.29 13.40
CA SER A 278 9.64 8.38 14.03
C SER A 278 10.34 9.68 13.68
N LYS A 279 10.71 10.46 14.72
CA LYS A 279 11.51 11.70 14.58
C LYS A 279 12.98 11.42 14.22
N SER A 280 13.43 10.19 14.36
CA SER A 280 14.85 9.81 14.27
C SER A 280 15.38 9.73 12.84
N TYR A 281 14.52 9.76 11.83
CA TYR A 281 14.94 9.76 10.44
C TYR A 281 15.45 11.14 10.01
N SER A 282 16.77 11.22 9.78
CA SER A 282 17.46 12.39 9.21
C SER A 282 17.25 12.51 7.69
N SER A 283 16.88 11.42 7.02
CA SER A 283 16.54 11.37 5.60
C SER A 283 15.45 10.33 5.34
N VAL A 284 14.73 10.50 4.23
CA VAL A 284 13.67 9.60 3.76
C VAL A 284 14.03 9.13 2.35
N ASN A 285 13.79 7.85 2.07
CA ASN A 285 14.06 7.23 0.78
C ASN A 285 13.32 7.97 -0.36
N SER A 286 13.93 8.07 -1.54
CA SER A 286 13.33 8.71 -2.71
C SER A 286 12.07 8.00 -3.19
N ALA A 287 12.00 6.65 -3.13
CA ALA A 287 10.80 5.89 -3.47
C ALA A 287 9.64 6.19 -2.51
N VAL A 288 9.94 6.35 -1.21
CA VAL A 288 8.95 6.77 -0.20
C VAL A 288 8.42 8.17 -0.50
N LYS A 289 9.32 9.13 -0.77
CA LYS A 289 8.93 10.49 -1.17
C LYS A 289 8.06 10.48 -2.42
N LYS A 290 8.49 9.75 -3.45
CA LYS A 290 7.75 9.60 -4.70
C LYS A 290 6.36 9.01 -4.47
N ALA A 291 6.22 7.98 -3.65
CA ALA A 291 4.90 7.41 -3.32
C ALA A 291 3.99 8.42 -2.60
N VAL A 292 4.56 9.24 -1.70
CA VAL A 292 3.81 10.34 -1.07
C VAL A 292 3.42 11.39 -2.10
N ASP A 293 4.34 11.86 -2.94
CA ASP A 293 4.07 12.83 -4.02
C ASP A 293 2.97 12.32 -4.96
N ASP A 294 3.05 11.04 -5.33
CA ASP A 294 2.11 10.34 -6.21
C ASP A 294 0.76 10.02 -5.52
N THR A 295 0.55 10.32 -4.25
CA THR A 295 -0.74 10.06 -3.56
C THR A 295 -1.18 11.21 -2.67
N PHE A 296 -0.44 12.33 -2.68
CA PHE A 296 -0.65 13.39 -1.70
C PHE A 296 -2.04 14.02 -1.85
N GLY A 297 -2.82 13.99 -0.77
CA GLY A 297 -4.20 14.49 -0.76
C GLY A 297 -5.27 13.42 -1.05
N LEU A 298 -4.89 12.23 -1.50
CA LEU A 298 -5.82 11.14 -1.76
C LEU A 298 -6.18 10.40 -0.47
N TYR A 299 -7.48 10.20 -0.24
CA TYR A 299 -7.99 9.47 0.91
C TYR A 299 -9.20 8.61 0.56
N MET A 300 -9.52 7.68 1.46
CA MET A 300 -10.64 6.76 1.33
C MET A 300 -11.82 7.22 2.17
N THR A 301 -13.01 6.99 1.62
CA THR A 301 -14.29 7.27 2.25
C THR A 301 -15.20 6.05 2.19
N TYR A 302 -16.12 5.95 3.15
CA TYR A 302 -17.23 5.01 3.11
C TYR A 302 -18.50 5.81 3.39
N GLN A 303 -19.48 5.71 2.49
CA GLN A 303 -20.71 6.51 2.54
C GLN A 303 -20.42 8.02 2.67
N GLY A 304 -19.42 8.52 1.93
CA GLY A 304 -19.02 9.93 1.89
C GLY A 304 -18.26 10.43 3.13
N LYS A 305 -17.98 9.58 4.12
CA LYS A 305 -17.20 9.95 5.32
C LYS A 305 -15.80 9.35 5.24
N PRO A 306 -14.73 10.06 5.66
CA PRO A 306 -13.40 9.48 5.77
C PRO A 306 -13.42 8.19 6.60
N ILE A 307 -12.61 7.20 6.24
CA ILE A 307 -12.49 5.95 6.99
C ILE A 307 -11.27 5.94 7.91
N ILE A 308 -11.35 5.19 9.01
CA ILE A 308 -10.15 4.78 9.73
C ILE A 308 -9.51 3.57 9.03
N ALA A 309 -8.52 3.85 8.19
CA ALA A 309 -7.83 2.83 7.38
C ALA A 309 -6.72 2.13 8.18
N VAL A 310 -7.13 1.22 9.07
CA VAL A 310 -6.18 0.42 9.87
C VAL A 310 -5.42 -0.59 9.01
N TYR A 311 -4.15 -0.81 9.34
CA TYR A 311 -3.28 -1.73 8.63
C TYR A 311 -2.35 -2.44 9.63
N SER A 312 -1.84 -3.60 9.26
CA SER A 312 -0.88 -4.36 10.07
C SER A 312 0.19 -5.01 9.22
N ALA A 313 1.24 -5.54 9.85
CA ALA A 313 2.37 -6.09 9.10
C ALA A 313 1.94 -7.24 8.18
N MET A 314 1.28 -8.26 8.74
CA MET A 314 0.96 -9.49 8.01
C MET A 314 -0.31 -10.13 8.58
N THR A 315 -1.25 -10.53 7.74
CA THR A 315 -2.43 -11.28 8.19
C THR A 315 -2.09 -12.77 8.34
N ALA A 316 -3.02 -13.56 8.88
CA ALA A 316 -2.93 -15.01 8.88
C ALA A 316 -3.45 -15.61 7.55
N GLY A 317 -3.43 -14.87 6.44
CA GLY A 317 -4.03 -15.28 5.16
C GLY A 317 -5.46 -14.78 4.96
N TRP A 318 -6.13 -14.32 6.01
CA TRP A 318 -7.37 -13.55 5.95
C TRP A 318 -7.26 -12.38 6.91
N THR A 319 -7.91 -11.27 6.61
CA THR A 319 -8.04 -10.18 7.58
C THR A 319 -9.00 -10.59 8.69
N CYS A 320 -8.74 -10.07 9.90
CA CYS A 320 -9.54 -10.28 11.10
C CYS A 320 -10.74 -9.33 11.14
N ASP A 321 -11.85 -9.82 11.67
CA ASP A 321 -12.98 -8.98 12.04
C ASP A 321 -12.59 -8.09 13.23
N GLU A 322 -12.71 -6.78 13.05
CA GLU A 322 -12.22 -5.81 14.01
C GLU A 322 -12.88 -5.89 15.40
N LYS A 323 -14.08 -6.46 15.50
CA LYS A 323 -14.76 -6.63 16.79
C LYS A 323 -13.97 -7.54 17.74
N TYR A 324 -13.16 -8.45 17.20
CA TYR A 324 -12.28 -9.32 17.97
C TYR A 324 -11.01 -8.62 18.45
N VAL A 325 -10.72 -7.43 17.91
CA VAL A 325 -9.55 -6.63 18.25
C VAL A 325 -9.90 -5.44 19.14
N TRP A 326 -10.91 -4.66 18.77
CA TRP A 326 -11.28 -3.42 19.45
C TRP A 326 -12.74 -3.37 19.93
N GLY A 327 -13.57 -4.36 19.59
CA GLY A 327 -14.99 -4.37 19.93
C GLY A 327 -15.82 -3.32 19.17
N THR A 328 -15.26 -2.73 18.12
CA THR A 328 -15.94 -1.82 17.19
C THR A 328 -16.57 -2.60 16.04
N ASN A 329 -17.33 -1.92 15.18
CA ASN A 329 -17.85 -2.49 13.94
C ASN A 329 -17.97 -1.43 12.83
N TYR A 330 -17.02 -1.41 11.91
CA TYR A 330 -17.04 -0.63 10.67
C TYR A 330 -17.29 -1.57 9.48
N ASP A 331 -18.36 -1.35 8.73
CA ASP A 331 -18.77 -2.19 7.60
C ASP A 331 -17.66 -2.39 6.54
N TYR A 332 -16.83 -1.36 6.33
CA TYR A 332 -15.73 -1.40 5.36
C TYR A 332 -14.52 -2.23 5.84
N LEU A 333 -14.45 -2.63 7.11
CA LEU A 333 -13.42 -3.51 7.68
C LEU A 333 -13.94 -4.95 7.81
N THR A 334 -14.58 -5.43 6.74
CA THR A 334 -15.03 -6.82 6.64
C THR A 334 -13.83 -7.76 6.34
N PRO A 335 -13.77 -8.96 6.95
CA PRO A 335 -12.77 -9.97 6.62
C PRO A 335 -12.68 -10.29 5.12
N VAL A 336 -11.47 -10.22 4.58
CA VAL A 336 -11.14 -10.58 3.19
C VAL A 336 -9.92 -11.49 3.14
N LYS A 337 -9.81 -12.27 2.08
CA LYS A 337 -8.62 -13.09 1.80
C LYS A 337 -7.38 -12.21 1.67
N SER A 338 -6.24 -12.70 2.08
CA SER A 338 -4.92 -12.10 1.84
C SER A 338 -3.94 -13.22 1.48
N TYR A 339 -4.17 -13.78 0.29
CA TYR A 339 -3.46 -14.92 -0.27
C TYR A 339 -1.93 -14.78 -0.17
N ASP A 340 -1.44 -13.60 -0.54
CA ASP A 340 -0.03 -13.31 -0.64
C ASP A 340 0.71 -13.38 0.70
N ASP A 341 0.02 -13.21 1.85
CA ASP A 341 0.65 -13.37 3.16
C ASP A 341 1.13 -14.81 3.42
N ILE A 342 0.43 -15.81 2.90
CA ILE A 342 0.83 -17.21 3.05
C ILE A 342 2.04 -17.53 2.18
N LEU A 343 2.08 -16.95 0.98
CA LEU A 343 3.17 -17.11 0.02
C LEU A 343 4.32 -16.12 0.21
N VAL A 344 4.32 -15.38 1.33
CA VAL A 344 5.25 -14.27 1.56
C VAL A 344 6.73 -14.65 1.38
N LYS A 345 7.09 -15.92 1.57
CA LYS A 345 8.47 -16.38 1.39
C LYS A 345 8.93 -16.43 -0.08
N ASP A 346 7.99 -16.52 -1.02
CA ASP A 346 8.30 -16.60 -2.45
C ASP A 346 8.88 -15.27 -2.96
N PHE A 347 8.51 -14.16 -2.31
CA PHE A 347 8.96 -12.81 -2.66
C PHE A 347 9.69 -12.09 -1.51
N PHE A 348 9.59 -12.58 -0.27
CA PHE A 348 10.38 -12.15 0.91
C PHE A 348 10.90 -13.34 1.72
N PRO A 349 12.05 -13.93 1.35
CA PRO A 349 12.57 -15.15 1.99
C PRO A 349 12.83 -15.03 3.51
N SER A 350 13.08 -13.82 4.01
CA SER A 350 13.32 -13.54 5.44
C SER A 350 12.02 -13.36 6.24
N ALA A 351 10.87 -13.22 5.58
CA ALA A 351 9.59 -13.06 6.23
C ALA A 351 9.18 -14.34 6.96
N LYS A 352 8.56 -14.15 8.13
CA LYS A 352 8.16 -15.22 9.04
C LYS A 352 6.65 -15.20 9.21
N TYR A 353 5.98 -15.93 8.33
CA TYR A 353 4.54 -16.16 8.36
C TYR A 353 4.10 -16.97 9.59
N ILE A 354 4.89 -17.98 9.98
CA ILE A 354 4.68 -18.78 11.19
C ILE A 354 5.79 -18.45 12.19
N ASP A 355 5.42 -18.24 13.46
CA ASP A 355 6.34 -18.13 14.58
C ASP A 355 5.91 -19.10 15.69
N VAL A 356 6.88 -19.88 16.17
CA VAL A 356 6.67 -20.85 17.24
C VAL A 356 7.42 -20.35 18.46
N LYS A 357 6.72 -20.16 19.57
CA LYS A 357 7.31 -19.84 20.87
C LYS A 357 7.08 -20.99 21.83
N SER A 358 8.15 -21.43 22.49
CA SER A 358 8.10 -22.47 23.50
C SER A 358 8.47 -21.93 24.88
N TYR A 359 7.73 -22.37 25.90
CA TYR A 359 7.96 -21.99 27.30
C TYR A 359 7.68 -23.19 28.19
N SER A 360 8.57 -23.46 29.16
CA SER A 360 8.28 -24.47 30.19
C SER A 360 7.00 -24.10 30.95
N SER A 361 6.34 -25.10 31.54
CA SER A 361 5.20 -24.91 32.42
C SER A 361 5.50 -23.87 33.51
N GLU A 362 6.66 -23.97 34.16
CA GLU A 362 7.11 -22.97 35.14
C GLU A 362 7.12 -21.54 34.56
N LYS A 363 7.64 -21.32 33.36
CA LYS A 363 7.63 -19.98 32.75
C LYS A 363 6.22 -19.51 32.40
N MET A 364 5.36 -20.41 31.92
CA MET A 364 3.96 -20.08 31.63
C MET A 364 3.20 -19.70 32.90
N TYR A 365 3.41 -20.44 33.99
CA TYR A 365 2.87 -20.11 35.31
C TYR A 365 3.23 -18.67 35.71
N GLN A 366 4.52 -18.31 35.59
CA GLN A 366 4.96 -16.95 35.91
C GLN A 366 4.30 -15.88 35.02
N PHE A 367 4.13 -16.13 33.72
CA PHE A 367 3.44 -15.20 32.84
C PHE A 367 1.99 -14.97 33.27
N ILE A 368 1.25 -16.04 33.58
CA ILE A 368 -0.14 -15.95 34.03
C ILE A 368 -0.23 -15.22 35.39
N LYS A 369 0.64 -15.55 36.35
CA LYS A 369 0.63 -14.92 37.68
C LYS A 369 1.08 -13.47 37.68
N ASN A 370 1.99 -13.09 36.78
CA ASN A 370 2.38 -11.69 36.59
C ASN A 370 1.25 -10.86 35.97
N TYR A 371 0.45 -11.47 35.09
CA TYR A 371 -0.76 -10.82 34.57
C TYR A 371 -1.82 -10.65 35.66
N SER A 372 -2.08 -11.69 36.45
CA SER A 372 -2.98 -11.63 37.60
C SER A 372 -2.66 -12.71 38.61
N SER A 373 -2.20 -12.30 39.79
CA SER A 373 -1.88 -13.22 40.90
C SER A 373 -3.11 -13.96 41.44
N SER A 374 -4.31 -13.45 41.15
CA SER A 374 -5.59 -14.00 41.62
C SER A 374 -6.12 -15.19 40.82
N ILE A 375 -5.62 -15.42 39.60
CA ILE A 375 -6.01 -16.56 38.76
C ILE A 375 -5.59 -17.84 39.45
N GLN A 376 -6.51 -18.78 39.66
CA GLN A 376 -6.21 -20.10 40.20
C GLN A 376 -5.86 -21.05 39.06
N LEU A 377 -4.79 -21.81 39.23
CA LEU A 377 -4.31 -22.80 38.26
C LEU A 377 -4.37 -24.18 38.92
N SER A 378 -4.79 -25.18 38.16
CA SER A 378 -4.82 -26.57 38.63
C SER A 378 -3.40 -27.14 38.79
N GLU A 379 -3.27 -28.32 39.40
CA GLU A 379 -1.99 -29.03 39.44
C GLU A 379 -1.51 -29.50 38.06
N ASP A 380 -2.45 -29.75 37.14
CA ASP A 380 -2.17 -30.16 35.77
C ASP A 380 -2.03 -28.94 34.84
N PRO A 381 -0.83 -28.69 34.26
CA PRO A 381 -0.64 -27.61 33.31
C PRO A 381 -1.47 -27.73 32.03
N ALA A 382 -1.90 -28.93 31.63
CA ALA A 382 -2.74 -29.11 30.44
C ALA A 382 -4.06 -28.32 30.55
N GLU A 383 -4.55 -28.10 31.77
CA GLU A 383 -5.82 -27.41 32.08
C GLU A 383 -5.65 -25.87 32.24
N TRP A 384 -4.44 -25.34 32.14
CA TRP A 384 -4.20 -23.92 32.45
C TRP A 384 -4.67 -22.97 31.35
N LEU A 385 -4.66 -23.41 30.10
CA LEU A 385 -4.98 -22.60 28.93
C LEU A 385 -5.90 -23.39 28.01
N GLN A 386 -6.98 -22.77 27.58
CA GLN A 386 -7.89 -23.33 26.59
C GLN A 386 -8.42 -22.21 25.70
N VAL A 387 -8.23 -22.30 24.39
CA VAL A 387 -8.96 -21.46 23.44
C VAL A 387 -10.40 -21.95 23.42
N THR A 388 -11.36 -21.06 23.65
CA THR A 388 -12.80 -21.44 23.68
C THR A 388 -13.60 -20.78 22.56
N GLY A 389 -12.97 -19.86 21.81
CA GLY A 389 -13.55 -19.24 20.64
C GLY A 389 -12.50 -18.54 19.79
N HIS A 390 -12.53 -18.86 18.50
CA HIS A 390 -11.74 -18.22 17.46
C HIS A 390 -12.59 -18.13 16.18
N ASP A 391 -12.20 -17.31 15.23
CA ASP A 391 -12.82 -17.32 13.90
C ASP A 391 -12.28 -18.47 13.03
N ALA A 392 -12.92 -18.78 11.92
CA ALA A 392 -12.51 -19.87 11.04
C ALA A 392 -11.59 -19.39 9.90
N CYS A 393 -10.76 -18.37 10.15
CA CYS A 393 -10.00 -17.71 9.08
C CYS A 393 -8.97 -18.64 8.41
N LEU A 394 -8.42 -19.61 9.15
CA LEU A 394 -7.48 -20.60 8.64
C LEU A 394 -8.10 -21.99 8.55
N SER A 395 -8.74 -22.45 9.61
CA SER A 395 -9.45 -23.73 9.62
C SER A 395 -10.55 -23.73 10.69
N SER A 396 -11.28 -24.84 10.80
CA SER A 396 -12.24 -25.04 11.89
C SER A 396 -11.60 -25.09 13.28
N SER A 397 -10.27 -25.17 13.38
CA SER A 397 -9.53 -25.29 14.65
C SER A 397 -8.43 -24.24 14.82
N ILE A 398 -8.27 -23.33 13.84
CA ILE A 398 -7.23 -22.29 13.87
C ILE A 398 -7.84 -21.01 13.31
N GLY A 399 -7.69 -19.92 14.07
CA GLY A 399 -7.97 -18.58 13.60
C GLY A 399 -7.67 -17.51 14.65
N TYR A 400 -8.21 -16.30 14.43
CA TYR A 400 -8.08 -15.19 15.37
C TYR A 400 -8.89 -15.47 16.64
N VAL A 401 -8.17 -15.60 17.76
CA VAL A 401 -8.72 -15.99 19.05
C VAL A 401 -9.44 -14.81 19.70
N TYR A 402 -10.73 -14.97 19.99
CA TYR A 402 -11.55 -13.96 20.68
C TYR A 402 -12.04 -14.38 22.07
N ALA A 403 -12.04 -15.68 22.38
CA ALA A 403 -12.40 -16.22 23.69
C ALA A 403 -11.44 -17.32 24.15
N MET A 404 -11.10 -17.31 25.44
CA MET A 404 -10.16 -18.25 26.06
C MET A 404 -10.49 -18.44 27.55
N ARG A 405 -10.17 -19.61 28.09
CA ARG A 405 -10.04 -19.85 29.53
C ARG A 405 -8.56 -19.82 29.93
N VAL A 406 -8.28 -19.13 31.03
CA VAL A 406 -6.95 -19.07 31.66
C VAL A 406 -7.14 -19.42 33.15
N GLY A 407 -6.78 -20.65 33.51
CA GLY A 407 -7.07 -21.20 34.84
C GLY A 407 -8.56 -21.20 35.14
N ASP A 408 -8.93 -20.62 36.28
CA ASP A 408 -10.32 -20.45 36.73
C ASP A 408 -11.07 -19.28 36.08
N ARG A 409 -10.49 -18.59 35.08
CA ARG A 409 -11.08 -17.39 34.46
C ARG A 409 -11.45 -17.61 33.01
N ASP A 410 -12.69 -17.29 32.68
CA ASP A 410 -13.16 -17.15 31.30
C ASP A 410 -12.96 -15.70 30.81
N ILE A 411 -12.19 -15.55 29.74
CA ILE A 411 -12.01 -14.29 29.02
C ILE A 411 -12.81 -14.41 27.72
N THR A 412 -14.00 -13.80 27.70
CA THR A 412 -14.98 -13.97 26.61
C THR A 412 -14.93 -12.88 25.55
N SER A 413 -14.06 -11.88 25.72
CA SER A 413 -13.89 -10.78 24.75
C SER A 413 -12.43 -10.36 24.62
N LEU A 414 -12.00 -10.15 23.37
CA LEU A 414 -10.66 -9.73 22.99
C LEU A 414 -9.56 -10.64 23.59
N ALA A 415 -9.89 -11.92 23.81
CA ALA A 415 -9.07 -12.79 24.64
C ALA A 415 -7.69 -13.03 24.03
N GLY A 416 -7.60 -13.27 22.72
CA GLY A 416 -6.32 -13.41 22.04
C GLY A 416 -5.46 -12.15 22.11
N GLN A 417 -6.06 -10.95 22.01
CA GLN A 417 -5.33 -9.70 22.18
C GLN A 417 -4.86 -9.49 23.63
N LYS A 418 -5.69 -9.77 24.62
CA LYS A 418 -5.28 -9.72 26.05
C LYS A 418 -4.18 -10.73 26.34
N PHE A 419 -4.28 -11.93 25.79
CA PHE A 419 -3.26 -12.96 25.93
C PHE A 419 -1.94 -12.51 25.31
N ARG A 420 -1.96 -12.05 24.06
CA ARG A 420 -0.78 -11.51 23.37
C ARG A 420 -0.16 -10.31 24.10
N ASN A 421 -0.96 -9.29 24.41
CA ASN A 421 -0.47 -7.99 24.86
C ASN A 421 -0.14 -7.98 26.36
N ASN A 422 -0.85 -8.76 27.17
CA ASN A 422 -0.75 -8.67 28.64
C ASN A 422 -0.12 -9.90 29.27
N ILE A 423 -0.60 -11.11 28.95
CA ILE A 423 -0.07 -12.36 29.52
C ILE A 423 1.31 -12.67 28.91
N MET A 424 1.37 -12.70 27.59
CA MET A 424 2.61 -12.93 26.85
C MET A 424 3.46 -11.66 26.74
N ASN A 425 2.90 -10.49 27.05
CA ASN A 425 3.57 -9.19 26.99
C ASN A 425 4.34 -9.03 25.66
N TYR A 426 3.59 -9.11 24.56
CA TYR A 426 4.01 -8.98 23.16
C TYR A 426 5.05 -10.01 22.66
N ARG A 427 5.25 -11.13 23.38
CA ARG A 427 6.17 -12.20 22.95
C ARG A 427 5.69 -13.02 21.75
N ILE A 428 4.40 -12.93 21.41
CA ILE A 428 3.80 -13.57 20.24
C ILE A 428 3.35 -12.52 19.23
N ARG A 429 3.42 -12.87 17.94
CA ARG A 429 3.31 -11.88 16.84
C ARG A 429 1.90 -11.40 16.57
N SER A 430 0.91 -12.27 16.68
CA SER A 430 -0.50 -12.00 16.40
C SER A 430 -1.38 -12.71 17.43
N HIS A 431 -2.68 -12.49 17.33
CA HIS A 431 -3.69 -13.22 18.10
C HIS A 431 -4.37 -14.32 17.27
N CYS A 432 -3.82 -14.67 16.11
CA CYS A 432 -4.16 -15.89 15.38
C CYS A 432 -3.16 -16.97 15.77
N PHE A 433 -3.55 -17.83 16.71
CA PHE A 433 -2.68 -18.88 17.23
C PHE A 433 -3.48 -20.07 17.73
N TYR A 434 -2.78 -21.19 17.88
CA TYR A 434 -3.22 -22.29 18.73
C TYR A 434 -2.10 -22.66 19.71
N ILE A 435 -2.47 -23.35 20.78
CA ILE A 435 -1.55 -23.72 21.86
C ILE A 435 -1.55 -25.24 22.00
N VAL A 436 -0.36 -25.80 22.18
CA VAL A 436 -0.17 -27.22 22.51
C VAL A 436 0.72 -27.30 23.74
N TYR A 437 0.28 -28.01 24.76
CA TYR A 437 1.12 -28.39 25.89
C TYR A 437 1.61 -29.82 25.69
N TYR A 438 2.91 -30.06 25.88
CA TYR A 438 3.47 -31.40 25.93
C TYR A 438 3.77 -31.74 27.38
N ASP A 439 3.21 -32.84 27.87
CA ASP A 439 3.44 -33.31 29.25
C ASP A 439 4.83 -33.92 29.43
N SER A 440 5.10 -34.45 30.63
CA SER A 440 6.39 -35.07 30.97
C SER A 440 6.75 -36.27 30.07
N ASN A 441 5.78 -36.90 29.42
CA ASN A 441 5.96 -38.01 28.47
C ASN A 441 6.00 -37.52 27.00
N CYS A 442 6.01 -36.22 26.77
CA CYS A 442 5.86 -35.59 25.46
C CYS A 442 4.54 -35.96 24.75
N THR A 443 3.46 -36.19 25.50
CA THR A 443 2.12 -36.36 24.94
C THR A 443 1.52 -34.98 24.65
N PRO A 444 1.01 -34.71 23.43
CA PRO A 444 0.41 -33.43 23.10
C PRO A 444 -1.01 -33.29 23.67
N HIS A 445 -1.26 -32.15 24.29
CA HIS A 445 -2.56 -31.67 24.75
C HIS A 445 -2.88 -30.39 23.97
N ILE A 446 -3.82 -30.49 23.03
CA ILE A 446 -4.25 -29.32 22.23
C ILE A 446 -5.18 -28.48 23.11
N CYS A 447 -4.80 -27.23 23.35
CA CYS A 447 -5.53 -26.29 24.19
C CYS A 447 -6.60 -25.54 23.39
N VAL A 448 -7.53 -26.26 22.75
CA VAL A 448 -8.62 -25.73 21.89
C VAL A 448 -9.97 -26.30 22.32
#